data_AF-A0A7V9NDJ4-F1
#
_entry.id   AF-A0A7V9NDJ4-F1
#
_cell.length_a   1.000
_cell.length_b   1.000
_cell.length_c   1.000
_cell.angle_alpha   90.00
_cell.angle_beta   90.00
_cell.angle_gamma   90.00
#
_symmetry.space_group_name_H-M   'P 1'
#
loop_
_entity.id
_entity.type
_entity.pdbx_description
1 polymer ?
#
loop_
_entity_poly.entity_id
_entity_poly.type
_entity_poly.pdbx_seq_one_letter_code
_entity_poly.pdbx_strand_id
1 'polypeptide(L)'
;MEEPEEVTRGYEELVAEDGNASGTSFLYDSALKGLEEQWVWIDALDTKAGILLGAGGVVAGLFFTRRSILWFAPTWLGVAVAVVLLVSLALALLSFATRRYERAPDLEALVGSDERTEAALKAEELPHLLLALSINEPKIALKASLLFYSGLTLLVSVALFGAYFVYELL
;
A
#
# COMPACT_ATOMS: atom_id res chain seq x y z
N MET A 1 2.91 0.82 -22.89
CA MET A 1 2.05 1.37 -21.82
C MET A 1 1.42 2.58 -22.47
N GLU A 2 0.34 2.35 -23.21
CA GLU A 2 -0.41 3.41 -23.89
C GLU A 2 -1.14 4.21 -22.81
N GLU A 3 -0.93 5.51 -22.76
CA GLU A 3 -1.71 6.41 -21.90
C GLU A 3 -3.19 6.30 -22.27
N PRO A 4 -4.12 6.34 -21.29
CA PRO A 4 -5.54 6.30 -21.58
C PRO A 4 -5.99 7.68 -22.08
N GLU A 5 -5.64 8.04 -23.32
CA GLU A 5 -6.08 9.30 -23.99
C GLU A 5 -7.61 9.46 -23.99
N GLU A 6 -8.37 8.36 -24.00
CA GLU A 6 -9.83 8.40 -23.93
C GLU A 6 -10.38 8.93 -22.61
N VAL A 7 -9.65 8.73 -21.50
CA VAL A 7 -10.11 9.22 -20.19
C VAL A 7 -9.97 10.73 -20.14
N THR A 8 -8.84 11.29 -20.59
CA THR A 8 -8.57 12.72 -20.58
C THR A 8 -9.54 13.50 -21.46
N ARG A 9 -9.89 12.95 -22.64
CA ARG A 9 -10.75 13.62 -23.64
C ARG A 9 -12.20 13.81 -23.18
N GLY A 10 -12.76 12.84 -22.45
CA GLY A 10 -14.12 12.95 -21.91
C GLY A 10 -14.27 14.01 -20.81
N TYR A 11 -13.19 14.28 -20.06
CA TYR A 11 -13.19 15.32 -19.02
C TYR A 11 -13.06 16.73 -19.60
N GLU A 12 -12.25 16.92 -20.65
CA GLU A 12 -12.14 18.22 -21.32
C GLU A 12 -13.47 18.68 -21.91
N GLU A 13 -14.27 17.76 -22.45
CA GLU A 13 -15.59 18.05 -23.03
C GLU A 13 -16.61 18.46 -21.94
N LEU A 14 -16.59 17.80 -20.77
CA LEU A 14 -17.43 18.14 -19.62
C LEU A 14 -17.05 19.48 -18.95
N VAL A 15 -15.76 19.84 -18.93
CA VAL A 15 -15.30 21.11 -18.35
C VAL A 15 -15.56 22.29 -19.29
N ALA A 16 -15.55 22.06 -20.61
CA ALA A 16 -15.81 23.09 -21.61
C ALA A 16 -17.30 23.48 -21.72
N GLU A 17 -18.22 22.58 -21.40
CA GLU A 17 -19.66 22.81 -21.63
C GLU A 17 -20.34 23.66 -20.55
N ASP A 18 -19.84 23.68 -19.29
CA ASP A 18 -20.64 24.22 -18.17
C ASP A 18 -20.16 25.54 -17.56
N GLY A 19 -18.95 26.05 -17.85
CA GLY A 19 -18.50 27.39 -17.43
C GLY A 19 -18.64 27.72 -15.92
N ASN A 20 -18.87 26.70 -15.08
CA ASN A 20 -19.30 26.87 -13.72
C ASN A 20 -18.10 26.63 -12.80
N ALA A 21 -17.39 27.72 -12.48
CA ALA A 21 -16.23 27.69 -11.57
C ALA A 21 -16.53 26.99 -10.22
N SER A 22 -17.81 26.89 -9.84
CA SER A 22 -18.27 26.15 -8.66
C SER A 22 -18.19 24.63 -8.81
N GLY A 23 -18.34 24.07 -10.01
CA GLY A 23 -18.29 22.62 -10.24
C GLY A 23 -16.86 22.10 -10.23
N THR A 24 -15.96 22.79 -10.95
CA THR A 24 -14.54 22.42 -11.02
C THR A 24 -13.84 22.53 -9.67
N SER A 25 -14.15 23.58 -8.89
CA SER A 25 -13.62 23.71 -7.52
C SER A 25 -14.09 22.58 -6.61
N PHE A 26 -15.37 22.23 -6.65
CA PHE A 26 -15.90 21.10 -5.88
C PHE A 26 -15.25 19.76 -6.26
N LEU A 27 -15.10 19.48 -7.55
CA LEU A 27 -14.46 18.25 -8.04
C LEU A 27 -12.98 18.19 -7.65
N TYR A 28 -12.28 19.32 -7.77
CA TYR A 28 -10.89 19.45 -7.34
C TYR A 28 -10.74 19.18 -5.85
N ASP A 29 -11.52 19.85 -5.00
CA ASP A 29 -11.43 19.69 -3.55
C ASP A 29 -11.81 18.25 -3.12
N SER A 30 -12.76 17.62 -3.82
CA SER A 30 -13.13 16.22 -3.60
C SER A 30 -12.02 15.24 -4.01
N ALA A 31 -11.37 15.47 -5.16
CA ALA A 31 -10.26 14.64 -5.63
C ALA A 31 -9.03 14.79 -4.72
N LEU A 32 -8.73 16.01 -4.28
CA LEU A 32 -7.67 16.30 -3.34
C LEU A 32 -7.88 15.55 -2.02
N LYS A 33 -9.09 15.64 -1.45
CA LYS A 33 -9.46 14.91 -0.23
C LYS A 33 -9.33 13.39 -0.41
N GLY A 34 -9.77 12.86 -1.54
CA GLY A 34 -9.61 11.43 -1.85
C GLY A 34 -8.14 11.00 -1.87
N LEU A 35 -7.26 11.86 -2.38
CA LEU A 35 -5.82 11.57 -2.42
C LEU A 35 -5.20 11.64 -1.02
N GLU A 36 -5.58 12.62 -0.20
CA GLU A 36 -5.18 12.70 1.20
C GLU A 36 -5.59 11.44 1.98
N GLU A 37 -6.83 10.97 1.80
CA GLU A 37 -7.29 9.72 2.40
C GLU A 37 -6.41 8.55 1.96
N GLN A 38 -6.08 8.44 0.66
CA GLN A 38 -5.15 7.41 0.16
C GLN A 38 -3.78 7.47 0.84
N TRP A 39 -3.24 8.68 1.11
CA TRP A 39 -1.98 8.83 1.84
C TRP A 39 -2.06 8.31 3.26
N VAL A 40 -3.14 8.59 3.98
CA VAL A 40 -3.39 8.06 5.32
C VAL A 40 -3.45 6.52 5.29
N TRP A 41 -4.13 5.95 4.29
CA TRP A 41 -4.17 4.49 4.12
C TRP A 41 -2.79 3.89 3.82
N ILE A 42 -1.99 4.54 2.97
CA ILE A 42 -0.63 4.09 2.64
C ILE A 42 0.26 4.07 3.89
N ASP A 43 0.22 5.13 4.70
CA ASP A 43 1.02 5.24 5.93
C ASP A 43 0.59 4.20 6.98
N ALA A 44 -0.73 3.99 7.13
CA ALA A 44 -1.26 2.92 7.98
C ALA A 44 -0.83 1.52 7.51
N LEU A 45 -0.80 1.27 6.19
CA LEU A 45 -0.31 0.01 5.63
C LEU A 45 1.21 -0.16 5.83
N ASP A 46 2.01 0.89 5.67
CA ASP A 46 3.46 0.85 5.93
C ASP A 46 3.77 0.57 7.41
N THR A 47 3.02 1.18 8.33
CA THR A 47 3.14 0.90 9.76
C THR A 47 2.84 -0.56 10.06
N LYS A 48 1.75 -1.11 9.50
CA LYS A 48 1.39 -2.53 9.65
C LYS A 48 2.45 -3.45 9.05
N ALA A 49 3.01 -3.09 7.90
CA ALA A 49 4.12 -3.82 7.27
C ALA A 49 5.35 -3.87 8.18
N GLY A 50 5.71 -2.73 8.78
CA GLY A 50 6.81 -2.64 9.74
C GLY A 50 6.59 -3.52 10.97
N ILE A 51 5.37 -3.53 11.52
CA ILE A 51 4.99 -4.40 12.65
C ILE A 51 5.11 -5.88 12.25
N LEU A 52 4.60 -6.27 11.07
CA LEU A 52 4.69 -7.65 10.58
C LEU A 52 6.13 -8.10 10.36
N LEU A 53 7.00 -7.24 9.80
CA LEU A 53 8.42 -7.54 9.66
C LEU A 53 9.11 -7.68 11.03
N GLY A 54 8.80 -6.80 11.98
CA GLY A 54 9.33 -6.89 13.34
C GLY A 54 8.92 -8.19 14.03
N ALA A 55 7.63 -8.53 13.99
CA ALA A 55 7.10 -9.76 14.55
C ALA A 55 7.69 -11.01 13.86
N GLY A 56 7.72 -11.02 12.53
CA GLY A 56 8.34 -12.10 11.74
C GLY A 56 9.83 -12.26 12.04
N GLY A 57 10.55 -11.15 12.24
CA GLY A 57 11.96 -11.15 12.65
C GLY A 57 12.18 -11.75 14.04
N VAL A 58 11.30 -11.47 15.01
CA VAL A 58 11.34 -12.09 16.34
C VAL A 58 11.07 -13.59 16.25
N VAL A 59 10.04 -14.00 15.51
CA VAL A 59 9.72 -15.42 15.30
C VAL A 59 10.88 -16.15 14.60
N ALA A 60 11.49 -15.53 13.58
CA ALA A 60 12.68 -16.07 12.92
C ALA A 60 13.86 -16.18 13.87
N GLY A 61 14.12 -15.15 14.68
CA GLY A 61 15.17 -15.17 15.69
C GLY A 61 14.99 -16.31 16.69
N LEU A 62 13.77 -16.51 17.19
CA LEU A 62 13.44 -17.64 18.08
C LEU A 62 13.63 -18.99 17.37
N PHE A 63 13.18 -19.10 16.12
CA PHE A 63 13.28 -20.31 15.31
C PHE A 63 14.75 -20.72 15.08
N PHE A 64 15.61 -19.77 14.67
CA PHE A 64 17.01 -20.02 14.31
C PHE A 64 17.99 -19.98 15.50
N THR A 65 17.52 -19.66 16.70
CA THR A 65 18.38 -19.71 17.90
C THR A 65 18.78 -21.15 18.21
N ARG A 66 20.07 -21.38 18.48
CA ARG A 66 20.70 -22.69 18.72
C ARG A 66 20.11 -23.51 19.89
N ARG A 67 19.26 -22.90 20.72
CA ARG A 67 18.53 -23.50 21.85
C ARG A 67 17.03 -23.68 21.58
N SER A 68 16.59 -23.49 20.35
CA SER A 68 15.21 -23.71 19.95
C SER A 68 14.85 -25.19 20.07
N ILE A 69 13.68 -25.48 20.64
CA ILE A 69 13.09 -26.83 20.76
C ILE A 69 12.92 -27.49 19.39
N LEU A 70 12.83 -26.71 18.32
CA LEU A 70 12.77 -27.22 16.94
C LEU A 70 14.05 -27.92 16.47
N TRP A 71 15.18 -27.75 17.16
CA TRP A 71 16.38 -28.52 16.82
C TRP A 71 16.16 -30.03 17.02
N PHE A 72 15.19 -30.40 17.85
CA PHE A 72 14.76 -31.78 18.09
C PHE A 72 13.55 -32.18 17.23
N ALA A 73 12.96 -31.24 16.48
CA ALA A 73 11.83 -31.52 15.61
C ALA A 73 12.24 -32.35 14.39
N PRO A 74 11.29 -33.10 13.80
CA PRO A 74 11.51 -33.74 12.51
C PRO A 74 11.93 -32.71 11.46
N THR A 75 12.96 -33.01 10.68
CA THR A 75 13.54 -32.08 9.69
C THR A 75 12.50 -31.51 8.73
N TRP A 76 11.51 -32.32 8.32
CA TRP A 76 10.45 -31.90 7.41
C TRP A 76 9.57 -30.78 8.00
N LEU A 77 9.31 -30.81 9.31
CA LEU A 77 8.51 -29.79 9.98
C LEU A 77 9.29 -28.48 10.12
N GLY A 78 10.57 -28.58 10.49
CA GLY A 78 11.46 -27.42 10.53
C GLY A 78 11.57 -26.72 9.18
N VAL A 79 11.73 -27.49 8.10
CA VAL A 79 11.74 -26.96 6.72
C VAL A 79 10.40 -26.30 6.38
N ALA A 80 9.26 -26.91 6.70
CA ALA A 80 7.95 -26.35 6.42
C ALA A 80 7.74 -24.99 7.14
N VAL A 81 8.04 -24.92 8.44
CA VAL A 81 7.91 -23.68 9.23
C VAL A 81 8.83 -22.58 8.69
N ALA A 82 10.09 -22.93 8.36
CA ALA A 82 11.05 -22.00 7.79
C ALA A 82 10.58 -21.46 6.43
N VAL A 83 10.09 -22.32 5.53
CA VAL A 83 9.57 -21.90 4.22
C VAL A 83 8.38 -20.97 4.38
N VAL A 84 7.39 -21.32 5.22
CA VAL A 84 6.21 -20.48 5.44
C VAL A 84 6.59 -19.12 6.03
N LEU A 85 7.54 -19.11 6.96
CA LEU A 85 8.05 -17.87 7.57
C LEU A 85 8.79 -16.99 6.56
N LEU A 86 9.63 -17.59 5.71
CA LEU A 86 10.33 -16.87 4.65
C LEU A 86 9.36 -16.29 3.61
N VAL A 87 8.31 -17.04 3.25
CA VAL A 87 7.24 -16.54 2.37
C VAL A 87 6.54 -15.35 3.01
N SER A 88 6.21 -15.42 4.31
CA SER A 88 5.60 -14.30 5.03
C SER A 88 6.46 -13.03 4.99
N LEU A 89 7.76 -13.17 5.28
CA LEU A 89 8.74 -12.07 5.24
C LEU A 89 8.91 -11.51 3.83
N ALA A 90 8.99 -12.38 2.82
CA ALA A 90 9.10 -11.96 1.42
C ALA A 90 7.88 -11.16 0.96
N LEU A 91 6.66 -11.57 1.32
CA LEU A 91 5.43 -10.84 1.03
C LEU A 91 5.40 -9.47 1.71
N ALA A 92 5.83 -9.39 2.98
CA ALA A 92 5.93 -8.12 3.70
C ALA A 92 6.97 -7.18 3.04
N LEU A 93 8.13 -7.70 2.62
CA LEU A 93 9.14 -6.90 1.91
C LEU A 93 8.64 -6.44 0.54
N LEU A 94 7.94 -7.30 -0.21
CA LEU A 94 7.36 -6.94 -1.50
C LEU A 94 6.34 -5.81 -1.37
N SER A 95 5.59 -5.78 -0.26
CA SER A 95 4.65 -4.69 0.05
C SER A 95 5.34 -3.34 0.30
N PHE A 96 6.62 -3.33 0.70
CA PHE A 96 7.44 -2.12 0.81
C PHE A 96 8.04 -1.69 -0.53
N ALA A 97 8.31 -2.63 -1.43
CA ALA A 97 8.92 -2.33 -2.73
C ALA A 97 7.97 -1.52 -3.65
N THR A 98 6.66 -1.61 -3.45
CA THR A 98 5.62 -0.86 -4.18
C THR A 98 5.48 0.60 -3.73
N ARG A 99 6.60 1.32 -3.55
CA ARG A 99 6.65 2.70 -3.02
C ARG A 99 6.49 3.83 -4.03
N ARG A 100 6.42 3.54 -5.33
CA ARG A 100 6.25 4.56 -6.38
C ARG A 100 4.78 4.99 -6.48
N TYR A 101 4.37 5.84 -5.55
CA TYR A 101 3.07 6.52 -5.58
C TYR A 101 3.21 7.86 -6.29
N GLU A 102 2.21 8.23 -7.08
CA GLU A 102 2.15 9.59 -7.63
C GLU A 102 1.62 10.53 -6.56
N ARG A 103 2.30 11.68 -6.42
CA ARG A 103 1.91 12.76 -5.52
C ARG A 103 1.11 13.80 -6.29
N ALA A 104 0.17 14.43 -5.62
CA ALA A 104 -0.43 15.65 -6.14
C ALA A 104 0.64 16.72 -6.36
N PRO A 105 0.48 17.57 -7.38
CA PRO A 105 1.17 18.83 -7.45
C PRO A 105 0.75 19.74 -6.27
N ASP A 106 1.72 20.45 -5.70
CA ASP A 106 1.51 21.37 -4.60
C ASP A 106 0.97 22.71 -5.15
N LEU A 107 -0.35 22.90 -5.08
CA LEU A 107 -0.99 24.13 -5.56
C LEU A 107 -0.53 25.36 -4.79
N GLU A 108 -0.20 25.26 -3.49
CA GLU A 108 0.27 26.40 -2.71
C GLU A 108 1.63 26.88 -3.24
N ALA A 109 2.47 25.94 -3.71
CA ALA A 109 3.72 26.26 -4.39
C ALA A 109 3.51 26.89 -5.78
N LEU A 110 2.42 26.52 -6.48
CA LEU A 110 2.11 27.03 -7.83
C LEU A 110 1.46 28.43 -7.80
N VAL A 111 0.51 28.66 -6.87
CA VAL A 111 -0.21 29.95 -6.71
C VAL A 111 0.73 31.10 -6.33
N GLY A 112 1.84 30.82 -5.65
CA GLY A 112 2.86 31.82 -5.35
C GLY A 112 3.66 32.33 -6.56
N SER A 113 3.52 31.69 -7.72
CA SER A 113 4.38 31.90 -8.90
C SER A 113 3.65 32.35 -10.17
N ASP A 114 2.32 32.33 -10.19
CA ASP A 114 1.53 32.48 -11.42
C ASP A 114 0.41 33.53 -11.25
N GLU A 115 0.21 34.37 -12.27
CA GLU A 115 -0.84 35.42 -12.29
C GLU A 115 -2.24 34.87 -12.63
N ARG A 116 -2.33 33.56 -12.89
CA ARG A 116 -3.58 32.87 -13.24
C ARG A 116 -4.56 32.79 -12.06
N THR A 117 -5.86 32.89 -12.36
CA THR A 117 -6.94 32.72 -11.38
C THR A 117 -6.93 31.31 -10.79
N GLU A 118 -7.17 31.18 -9.48
CA GLU A 118 -7.22 29.89 -8.76
C GLU A 118 -8.09 28.83 -9.47
N ALA A 119 -9.24 29.26 -10.01
CA ALA A 119 -10.15 28.37 -10.72
C ALA A 119 -9.53 27.76 -12.01
N ALA A 120 -8.67 28.50 -12.71
CA ALA A 120 -8.00 28.00 -13.91
C ALA A 120 -6.91 26.98 -13.56
N LEU A 121 -6.15 27.24 -12.49
CA LEU A 121 -5.14 26.30 -11.97
C LEU A 121 -5.79 24.99 -11.49
N LYS A 122 -6.91 25.08 -10.76
CA LYS A 122 -7.68 23.90 -10.34
C LYS A 122 -8.20 23.09 -11.52
N ALA A 123 -8.64 23.74 -12.60
CA ALA A 123 -9.11 23.06 -13.80
C ALA A 123 -7.99 22.30 -14.52
N GLU A 124 -6.81 22.90 -14.61
CA GLU A 124 -5.62 22.32 -15.27
C GLU A 124 -5.06 21.13 -14.48
N GLU A 125 -5.08 21.19 -13.15
CA GLU A 125 -4.52 20.15 -12.28
C GLU A 125 -5.49 19.00 -11.96
N LEU A 126 -6.80 19.21 -12.16
CA LEU A 126 -7.82 18.19 -11.87
C LEU A 126 -7.57 16.85 -12.61
N PRO A 127 -7.26 16.82 -13.93
CA PRO A 127 -6.94 15.57 -14.62
C PRO A 127 -5.74 14.84 -14.02
N HIS A 128 -4.70 15.58 -13.59
CA HIS A 128 -3.53 14.99 -12.95
C HIS A 128 -3.87 14.36 -11.60
N LEU A 129 -4.73 15.00 -10.79
CA LEU A 129 -5.22 14.42 -9.54
C LEU A 129 -6.04 13.14 -9.76
N LEU A 130 -6.98 13.16 -10.72
CA LEU A 130 -7.80 12.01 -11.04
C LEU A 130 -6.96 10.84 -11.58
N LEU A 131 -5.96 11.14 -12.40
CA LEU A 131 -5.01 10.14 -12.89
C LEU A 131 -4.22 9.53 -11.72
N ALA A 132 -3.66 10.36 -10.84
CA ALA A 132 -2.92 9.90 -9.66
C ALA A 132 -3.79 9.00 -8.76
N LEU A 133 -5.05 9.38 -8.51
CA LEU A 133 -6.02 8.56 -7.78
C LEU A 133 -6.21 7.18 -8.43
N SER A 134 -6.45 7.16 -9.74
CA SER A 134 -6.71 5.92 -10.50
C SER A 134 -5.49 4.99 -10.55
N ILE A 135 -4.28 5.55 -10.58
CA ILE A 135 -3.02 4.78 -10.56
C ILE A 135 -2.70 4.26 -9.17
N ASN A 136 -3.00 5.04 -8.12
CA ASN A 136 -2.67 4.69 -6.74
C ASN A 136 -3.63 3.64 -6.16
N GLU A 137 -4.92 3.67 -6.51
CA GLU A 137 -5.93 2.73 -6.03
C GLU A 137 -5.54 1.24 -6.19
N PRO A 138 -5.18 0.73 -7.39
CA PRO A 138 -4.79 -0.67 -7.55
C PRO A 138 -3.48 -1.00 -6.82
N LYS A 139 -2.56 -0.03 -6.67
CA LYS A 139 -1.32 -0.22 -5.89
C LYS A 139 -1.60 -0.38 -4.40
N ILE A 140 -2.54 0.39 -3.86
CA ILE A 140 -2.99 0.28 -2.46
C ILE A 140 -3.67 -1.08 -2.24
N ALA A 141 -4.57 -1.47 -3.14
CA ALA A 141 -5.24 -2.78 -3.07
C ALA A 141 -4.24 -3.94 -3.12
N LEU A 142 -3.27 -3.90 -4.03
CA LEU A 142 -2.21 -4.89 -4.12
C LEU A 142 -1.39 -4.94 -2.83
N LYS A 143 -0.95 -3.80 -2.30
CA LYS A 143 -0.20 -3.72 -1.04
C LYS A 143 -0.99 -4.30 0.14
N ALA A 144 -2.27 -3.96 0.25
CA ALA A 144 -3.16 -4.51 1.27
C ALA A 144 -3.29 -6.04 1.16
N SER A 145 -3.43 -6.56 -0.07
CA SER A 145 -3.50 -8.00 -0.32
C SER A 145 -2.21 -8.73 0.08
N LEU A 146 -1.04 -8.17 -0.27
CA LEU A 146 0.26 -8.74 0.08
C LEU A 146 0.46 -8.78 1.60
N LEU A 147 0.04 -7.71 2.29
CA LEU A 147 0.10 -7.65 3.76
C LEU A 147 -0.86 -8.63 4.43
N PHE A 148 -2.06 -8.81 3.88
CA PHE A 148 -2.99 -9.82 4.36
C PHE A 148 -2.41 -11.23 4.25
N TYR A 149 -1.86 -11.60 3.08
CA TYR A 149 -1.22 -12.91 2.90
C TYR A 149 0.05 -13.08 3.74
N SER A 150 0.84 -12.01 3.92
CA SER A 150 1.99 -12.01 4.82
C SER A 150 1.56 -12.31 6.28
N GLY A 151 0.51 -11.64 6.76
CA GLY A 151 -0.04 -11.88 8.09
C GLY A 151 -0.61 -13.29 8.26
N LEU A 152 -1.34 -13.78 7.26
CA LEU A 152 -1.91 -15.14 7.26
C LEU A 152 -0.81 -16.20 7.32
N THR A 153 0.23 -16.07 6.50
CA THR A 153 1.37 -17.01 6.49
C THR A 153 2.18 -16.95 7.79
N LEU A 154 2.34 -15.75 8.38
CA LEU A 154 2.96 -15.63 9.71
C LEU A 154 2.16 -16.38 10.77
N LEU A 155 0.83 -16.22 10.78
CA LEU A 155 -0.05 -16.89 11.72
C LEU A 155 0.03 -18.41 11.58
N VAL A 156 0.03 -18.92 10.34
CA VAL A 156 0.21 -20.36 10.07
C VAL A 156 1.57 -20.86 10.59
N SER A 157 2.65 -20.10 10.38
CA SER A 157 3.98 -20.44 10.89
C SER A 157 3.99 -20.54 12.42
N VAL A 158 3.40 -19.55 13.11
CA VAL A 158 3.28 -19.53 14.57
C VAL A 158 2.39 -20.68 15.08
N ALA A 159 1.28 -20.98 14.39
CA ALA A 159 0.39 -22.07 14.77
C ALA A 159 1.06 -23.44 14.63
N LEU A 160 1.79 -23.69 13.55
CA LEU A 160 2.58 -24.91 13.36
C LEU A 160 3.65 -25.05 14.44
N PHE A 161 4.37 -23.96 14.72
CA PHE A 161 5.38 -23.93 15.76
C PHE A 161 4.78 -24.21 17.16
N GLY A 162 3.70 -23.53 17.50
CA GLY A 162 3.01 -23.69 18.78
C GLY A 162 2.38 -25.08 18.96
N ALA A 163 1.74 -25.62 17.92
CA ALA A 163 1.15 -26.96 17.97
C ALA A 163 2.21 -28.04 18.22
N TYR A 164 3.37 -27.92 17.59
CA TYR A 164 4.49 -28.84 17.83
C TYR A 164 5.01 -28.71 19.27
N PHE A 165 5.16 -27.49 19.78
CA PHE A 165 5.60 -27.27 21.16
C PHE A 165 4.63 -27.89 22.18
N VAL A 166 3.32 -27.76 21.97
CA VAL A 166 2.31 -28.38 22.83
C VAL A 166 2.35 -29.90 22.74
N TYR A 167 2.54 -30.45 21.54
CA TYR A 167 2.65 -31.90 21.34
C TYR A 167 3.86 -32.50 22.06
N GLU A 168 5.02 -31.84 22.04
CA GLU A 168 6.22 -32.32 22.75
C GLU A 168 6.12 -32.20 24.28
N LEU A 169 5.20 -31.40 24.80
CA LEU A 169 5.03 -31.18 26.23
C LEU A 169 4.03 -32.16 26.89
N LEU A 170 3.21 -32.85 26.08
CA LEU A 170 2.19 -33.82 26.51
C LEU A 170 2.72 -35.25 26.44
#